data_AF-A0A661UKT4-F1
#
_entry.id   AF-A0A661UKT4-F1
#
_cell.length_a   1.000
_cell.length_b   1.000
_cell.length_c   1.000
_cell.angle_alpha   90.00
_cell.angle_beta   90.00
_cell.angle_gamma   90.00
#
_symmetry.space_group_name_H-M   'P 1'
#
loop_
_entity.id
_entity.type
_entity.pdbx_description
1 polymer ?
#
loop_
_entity_poly.entity_id
_entity_poly.type
_entity_poly.pdbx_seq_one_letter_code
_entity_poly.pdbx_strand_id
1 'polypeptide(L)'
;MKKITIALAGNPNCGKTTLFNALTGAKQRVGNWPGVTVERIEGSYKFQDTLVGVIDLPGIYSFSAYSLDEKVSREFILLDKPDLVVNIIDATNLERNLYLTTQLLEMKIPLVIALNMMDLAKQKKIKIEIEHLAQHLDCTIVPIIAHKKQGIEELKEAIRREAERKKISKTQVLYDSVVETAISRIASHSLPFAEKNKIDNRWLAIKLLESDELALKITQNKLEKIINSEIIKIQKHTGSPVDIVIADGRYGFIHGLTLDVVHRDNEFRKTFSDAVDKFILNRFLGIPIFFFVMYLMFTLTIKVGMPFVNFFDKFMGTIFVDGFGNLLNSLHFPKFLITVLASGIGGGIQTISTFIPPIFFMFLSLSFLEDSGYMSRAAFIMDKFMRFIGLPGKAFIPMIVGFGCNVPAILATRTLDNNRDRILTILINPFMSCSARLPVYALFAAVFFPRNGGAIIFAIYLIGILLAILSG
;
A
#
# COMPACT_ATOMS: atom_id res chain seq x y z
N MET A 1 -17.42 -21.70 -29.98
CA MET A 1 -16.27 -21.22 -29.17
C MET A 1 -16.56 -21.49 -27.71
N LYS A 2 -15.68 -22.23 -27.04
CA LYS A 2 -15.78 -22.49 -25.59
C LYS A 2 -15.50 -21.19 -24.83
N LYS A 3 -16.28 -20.89 -23.79
CA LYS A 3 -16.07 -19.72 -22.94
C LYS A 3 -15.56 -20.18 -21.58
N ILE A 4 -14.50 -19.54 -21.10
CA ILE A 4 -13.88 -19.80 -19.79
C ILE A 4 -13.77 -18.47 -19.07
N THR A 5 -14.13 -18.44 -17.79
CA THR A 5 -13.91 -17.25 -16.94
C THR A 5 -12.81 -17.53 -15.95
N ILE A 6 -11.75 -16.73 -15.97
CA ILE A 6 -10.64 -16.81 -15.01
C ILE A 6 -10.60 -15.57 -14.12
N ALA A 7 -10.10 -15.77 -12.90
CA ALA A 7 -9.80 -14.69 -11.97
C ALA A 7 -8.29 -14.55 -11.78
N LEU A 8 -7.76 -13.33 -11.84
CA LEU A 8 -6.37 -13.04 -11.47
C LEU A 8 -6.33 -12.66 -9.99
N ALA A 9 -5.64 -13.47 -9.18
CA ALA A 9 -5.40 -13.22 -7.76
C ALA A 9 -3.90 -13.03 -7.52
N GLY A 10 -3.53 -12.25 -6.51
CA GLY A 10 -2.12 -12.07 -6.14
C GLY A 10 -1.90 -10.88 -5.22
N ASN A 11 -0.72 -10.81 -4.63
CA ASN A 11 -0.33 -9.72 -3.76
C ASN A 11 -0.28 -8.38 -4.52
N PRO A 12 -0.44 -7.24 -3.84
CA PRO A 12 -0.05 -5.94 -4.41
C PRO A 12 1.38 -5.99 -4.95
N ASN A 13 1.60 -5.34 -6.10
CA ASN A 13 2.90 -5.22 -6.76
C ASN A 13 3.54 -6.54 -7.26
N CYS A 14 2.83 -7.68 -7.31
CA CYS A 14 3.36 -8.92 -7.91
C CYS A 14 3.38 -8.92 -9.46
N GLY A 15 2.97 -7.82 -10.09
CA GLY A 15 2.84 -7.68 -11.53
C GLY A 15 1.50 -8.20 -12.11
N LYS A 16 0.47 -8.33 -11.27
CA LYS A 16 -0.89 -8.72 -11.66
C LYS A 16 -1.47 -7.86 -12.79
N THR A 17 -1.46 -6.52 -12.65
CA THR A 17 -1.93 -5.60 -13.70
C THR A 17 -1.11 -5.70 -14.99
N THR A 18 0.21 -5.92 -14.87
CA THR A 18 1.08 -6.14 -16.03
C THR A 18 0.70 -7.42 -16.77
N LEU A 19 0.43 -8.51 -16.03
CA LEU A 19 -0.03 -9.76 -16.61
C LEU A 19 -1.43 -9.61 -17.25
N PHE A 20 -2.36 -8.93 -16.56
CA PHE A 20 -3.68 -8.63 -17.09
C PHE A 20 -3.58 -7.93 -18.46
N ASN A 21 -2.77 -6.88 -18.55
CA ASN A 21 -2.53 -6.15 -19.79
C ASN A 21 -1.85 -7.02 -20.87
N ALA A 22 -0.93 -7.91 -20.48
CA ALA A 22 -0.28 -8.83 -21.39
C ALA A 22 -1.26 -9.87 -21.98
N LEU A 23 -2.28 -10.27 -21.21
CA LEU A 23 -3.31 -11.20 -21.64
C LEU A 23 -4.39 -10.52 -22.51
N THR A 24 -4.94 -9.40 -22.06
CA THR A 24 -6.16 -8.80 -22.62
C THR A 24 -5.90 -7.71 -23.67
N GLY A 25 -4.71 -7.12 -23.70
CA GLY A 25 -4.38 -6.00 -24.60
C GLY A 25 -5.34 -4.83 -24.41
N ALA A 26 -5.87 -4.27 -25.51
CA ALA A 26 -6.77 -3.11 -25.46
C ALA A 26 -8.24 -3.45 -25.09
N LYS A 27 -8.61 -4.72 -24.94
CA LYS A 27 -10.00 -5.16 -24.72
C LYS A 27 -10.33 -5.25 -23.24
N GLN A 28 -10.38 -4.10 -22.59
CA GLN A 28 -10.61 -3.97 -21.15
C GLN A 28 -11.87 -3.11 -20.88
N ARG A 29 -12.57 -3.42 -19.80
CA ARG A 29 -13.67 -2.63 -19.25
C ARG A 29 -13.39 -2.40 -17.78
N VAL A 30 -13.53 -1.13 -17.37
CA VAL A 30 -13.39 -0.72 -15.98
C VAL A 30 -14.76 -0.36 -15.46
N GLY A 31 -15.12 -0.91 -14.30
CA GLY A 31 -16.34 -0.60 -13.57
C GLY A 31 -16.10 -0.70 -12.07
N ASN A 32 -17.18 -0.84 -11.30
CA ASN A 32 -17.11 -1.05 -9.86
C ASN A 32 -17.76 -2.39 -9.49
N TRP A 33 -17.28 -2.99 -8.42
CA TRP A 33 -17.94 -4.14 -7.82
C TRP A 33 -19.33 -3.76 -7.28
N PRO A 34 -20.34 -4.65 -7.37
CA PRO A 34 -21.70 -4.33 -6.94
C PRO A 34 -21.75 -3.83 -5.48
N GLY A 35 -22.29 -2.62 -5.28
CA GLY A 35 -22.53 -2.08 -3.94
C GLY A 35 -21.30 -1.54 -3.20
N VAL A 36 -20.13 -1.48 -3.85
CA VAL A 36 -18.89 -0.96 -3.23
C VAL A 36 -18.12 -0.06 -4.20
N THR A 37 -17.20 0.76 -3.67
CA THR A 37 -16.33 1.66 -4.45
C THR A 37 -15.03 0.99 -4.92
N VAL A 38 -14.98 -0.35 -4.92
CA VAL A 38 -13.81 -1.12 -5.35
C VAL A 38 -13.86 -1.25 -6.87
N GLU A 39 -12.75 -0.93 -7.55
CA GLU A 39 -12.64 -1.03 -9.00
C GLU A 39 -12.69 -2.49 -9.45
N ARG A 40 -13.44 -2.76 -10.53
CA ARG A 40 -13.56 -4.06 -11.18
C ARG A 40 -13.06 -3.93 -12.62
N ILE A 41 -11.94 -4.57 -12.92
CA ILE A 41 -11.36 -4.57 -14.28
C ILE A 41 -11.61 -5.92 -14.92
N GLU A 42 -12.26 -5.90 -16.08
CA GLU A 42 -12.56 -7.09 -16.87
C GLU A 42 -11.96 -6.98 -18.25
N GLY A 43 -11.51 -8.09 -18.81
CA GLY A 43 -11.05 -8.14 -20.18
C GLY A 43 -11.28 -9.50 -20.79
N SER A 44 -10.91 -9.65 -22.05
CA SER A 44 -10.98 -10.96 -22.71
C SER A 44 -9.93 -11.12 -23.78
N TYR A 45 -9.51 -12.37 -23.99
CA TYR A 45 -8.65 -12.74 -25.09
C TYR A 45 -9.15 -14.02 -25.76
N LYS A 46 -8.74 -14.20 -27.01
CA LYS A 46 -8.96 -15.45 -27.74
C LYS A 46 -7.65 -16.21 -27.77
N PHE A 47 -7.72 -17.50 -27.47
CA PHE A 47 -6.59 -18.40 -27.58
C PHE A 47 -7.10 -19.72 -28.16
N GLN A 48 -6.62 -20.05 -29.37
CA GLN A 48 -7.17 -21.13 -30.20
C GLN A 48 -8.71 -20.98 -30.31
N ASP A 49 -9.49 -22.05 -30.09
CA ASP A 49 -10.96 -22.05 -30.18
C ASP A 49 -11.69 -21.61 -28.88
N THR A 50 -10.94 -21.05 -27.92
CA THR A 50 -11.44 -20.65 -26.60
C THR A 50 -11.44 -19.14 -26.43
N LEU A 51 -12.57 -18.59 -25.99
CA LEU A 51 -12.69 -17.20 -25.52
C LEU A 51 -12.53 -17.19 -24.01
N VAL A 52 -11.47 -16.56 -23.51
CA VAL A 52 -11.17 -16.47 -22.08
C VAL A 52 -11.56 -15.07 -21.59
N GLY A 53 -12.53 -15.01 -20.68
CA GLY A 53 -12.83 -13.82 -19.88
C GLY A 53 -11.89 -13.75 -18.70
N VAL A 54 -11.28 -12.60 -18.47
CA VAL A 54 -10.30 -12.35 -17.41
C VAL A 54 -10.85 -11.29 -16.48
N ILE A 55 -10.96 -11.60 -15.20
CA ILE A 55 -11.38 -10.67 -14.17
C ILE A 55 -10.18 -10.41 -13.26
N ASP A 56 -9.79 -9.14 -13.14
CA ASP A 56 -8.71 -8.74 -12.25
C ASP A 56 -9.26 -8.50 -10.84
N LEU A 57 -8.85 -9.31 -9.87
CA LEU A 57 -9.23 -9.10 -8.48
C LEU A 57 -8.32 -8.05 -7.84
N PRO A 58 -8.80 -7.28 -6.84
CA PRO A 58 -7.94 -6.43 -6.03
C PRO A 58 -6.68 -7.15 -5.52
N GLY A 59 -5.57 -6.43 -5.43
CA GLY A 59 -4.33 -6.99 -4.88
C GLY A 59 -4.45 -7.19 -3.37
N ILE A 60 -4.35 -8.43 -2.90
CA ILE A 60 -4.59 -8.78 -1.49
C ILE A 60 -3.47 -9.65 -0.94
N TYR A 61 -3.19 -9.56 0.36
CA TYR A 61 -2.19 -10.40 1.03
C TYR A 61 -2.80 -11.65 1.68
N SER A 62 -4.08 -11.59 2.05
CA SER A 62 -4.84 -12.67 2.69
C SER A 62 -6.34 -12.47 2.49
N PHE A 63 -7.14 -13.48 2.81
CA PHE A 63 -8.61 -13.44 2.84
C PHE A 63 -9.15 -13.27 4.27
N SER A 64 -8.48 -12.45 5.07
CA SER A 64 -8.85 -12.15 6.45
C SER A 64 -10.04 -11.19 6.57
N ALA A 65 -10.47 -10.58 5.45
CA ALA A 65 -11.63 -9.71 5.31
C ALA A 65 -11.57 -8.42 6.14
N TYR A 66 -10.35 -7.93 6.43
CA TYR A 66 -10.18 -6.63 7.08
C TYR A 66 -10.42 -5.46 6.14
N SER A 67 -10.16 -5.64 4.84
CA SER A 67 -10.39 -4.65 3.80
C SER A 67 -11.55 -5.03 2.87
N LEU A 68 -12.16 -4.03 2.23
CA LEU A 68 -13.19 -4.24 1.22
C LEU A 68 -12.66 -5.07 0.04
N ASP A 69 -11.40 -4.82 -0.35
CA ASP A 69 -10.70 -5.53 -1.42
C ASP A 69 -10.60 -7.04 -1.15
N GLU A 70 -10.27 -7.42 0.09
CA GLU A 70 -10.24 -8.82 0.54
C GLU A 70 -11.62 -9.45 0.54
N LYS A 71 -12.63 -8.74 1.05
CA LYS A 71 -14.02 -9.22 1.07
C LYS A 71 -14.53 -9.51 -0.34
N VAL A 72 -14.37 -8.55 -1.25
CA VAL A 72 -14.79 -8.66 -2.66
C VAL A 72 -14.08 -9.82 -3.35
N SER A 73 -12.75 -9.92 -3.21
CA SER A 73 -11.96 -10.98 -3.85
C SER A 73 -12.38 -12.37 -3.37
N ARG A 74 -12.60 -12.51 -2.05
CA ARG A 74 -13.05 -13.76 -1.44
C ARG A 74 -14.44 -14.17 -1.92
N GLU A 75 -15.39 -13.23 -1.85
CA GLU A 75 -16.78 -13.47 -2.25
C GLU A 75 -16.87 -13.84 -3.72
N PHE A 76 -16.12 -13.16 -4.60
CA PHE A 76 -16.08 -13.50 -6.01
C PHE A 76 -15.60 -14.93 -6.26
N ILE A 77 -14.48 -15.34 -5.63
CA ILE A 77 -13.93 -16.68 -5.83
C ILE A 77 -14.90 -17.76 -5.30
N LEU A 78 -15.55 -17.52 -4.15
CA LEU A 78 -16.43 -18.51 -3.52
C LEU A 78 -17.83 -18.58 -4.12
N LEU A 79 -18.42 -17.44 -4.47
CA LEU A 79 -19.82 -17.33 -4.86
C LEU A 79 -19.98 -17.36 -6.38
N ASP A 80 -19.20 -16.56 -7.10
CA ASP A 80 -19.27 -16.48 -8.57
C ASP A 80 -18.51 -17.62 -9.26
N LYS A 81 -17.61 -18.30 -8.53
CA LYS A 81 -16.94 -19.56 -8.92
C LYS A 81 -16.33 -19.51 -10.34
N PRO A 82 -15.23 -18.75 -10.52
CA PRO A 82 -14.50 -18.78 -11.79
C PRO A 82 -14.06 -20.22 -12.13
N ASP A 83 -13.92 -20.52 -13.42
CA ASP A 83 -13.49 -21.85 -13.89
C ASP A 83 -12.06 -22.18 -13.44
N LEU A 84 -11.24 -21.15 -13.25
CA LEU A 84 -9.85 -21.24 -12.81
C LEU A 84 -9.41 -19.93 -12.14
N VAL A 85 -8.63 -20.03 -11.06
CA VAL A 85 -7.89 -18.90 -10.52
C VAL A 85 -6.44 -18.96 -11.00
N VAL A 86 -5.95 -17.86 -11.56
CA VAL A 86 -4.54 -17.66 -11.85
C VAL A 86 -3.95 -16.84 -10.70
N ASN A 87 -3.11 -17.47 -9.91
CA ASN A 87 -2.44 -16.84 -8.78
C ASN A 87 -1.06 -16.34 -9.20
N ILE A 88 -0.85 -15.03 -9.17
CA ILE A 88 0.41 -14.39 -9.52
C ILE A 88 1.28 -14.29 -8.29
N ILE A 89 2.47 -14.86 -8.37
CA ILE A 89 3.46 -14.90 -7.30
C ILE A 89 4.72 -14.18 -7.76
N ASP A 90 5.22 -13.23 -6.96
CA ASP A 90 6.55 -12.63 -7.17
C ASP A 90 7.65 -13.60 -6.72
N ALA A 91 8.45 -14.09 -7.68
CA ALA A 91 9.56 -15.00 -7.46
C ALA A 91 10.64 -14.44 -6.51
N THR A 92 10.76 -13.11 -6.38
CA THR A 92 11.73 -12.50 -5.47
C THR A 92 11.31 -12.53 -4.01
N ASN A 93 10.03 -12.78 -3.73
CA ASN A 93 9.46 -12.82 -2.39
C ASN A 93 8.45 -13.97 -2.25
N LEU A 94 8.91 -15.18 -2.55
CA LEU A 94 8.08 -16.38 -2.63
C LEU A 94 7.29 -16.65 -1.34
N GLU A 95 7.97 -16.65 -0.19
CA GLU A 95 7.38 -16.94 1.14
C GLU A 95 6.19 -16.02 1.45
N ARG A 96 6.33 -14.71 1.22
CA ARG A 96 5.23 -13.76 1.45
C ARG A 96 4.04 -13.97 0.51
N ASN A 97 4.29 -14.36 -0.74
CA ASN A 97 3.23 -14.57 -1.74
C ASN A 97 2.53 -15.93 -1.56
N LEU A 98 3.25 -16.92 -1.03
CA LEU A 98 2.68 -18.23 -0.74
C LEU A 98 1.62 -18.19 0.37
N TYR A 99 1.58 -17.14 1.20
CA TYR A 99 0.52 -16.98 2.21
C TYR A 99 -0.89 -16.84 1.61
N LEU A 100 -1.05 -16.07 0.53
CA LEU A 100 -2.33 -16.04 -0.21
C LEU A 100 -2.59 -17.40 -0.88
N THR A 101 -1.53 -18.04 -1.37
CA THR A 101 -1.59 -19.32 -2.08
C THR A 101 -2.12 -20.44 -1.18
N THR A 102 -1.68 -20.53 0.08
CA THR A 102 -2.20 -21.53 1.03
C THR A 102 -3.70 -21.40 1.23
N GLN A 103 -4.21 -20.18 1.30
CA GLN A 103 -5.64 -19.94 1.46
C GLN A 103 -6.44 -20.31 0.19
N LEU A 104 -5.90 -20.03 -1.00
CA LEU A 104 -6.50 -20.50 -2.27
C LEU A 104 -6.54 -22.04 -2.35
N LEU A 105 -5.51 -22.72 -1.85
CA LEU A 105 -5.46 -24.18 -1.77
C LEU A 105 -6.48 -24.74 -0.77
N GLU A 106 -6.64 -24.08 0.38
CA GLU A 106 -7.67 -24.42 1.38
C GLU A 106 -9.09 -24.27 0.81
N MET A 107 -9.34 -23.31 -0.09
CA MET A 107 -10.65 -23.11 -0.73
C MET A 107 -11.03 -24.22 -1.73
N LYS A 108 -10.11 -25.14 -2.06
CA LYS A 108 -10.33 -26.27 -2.99
C LYS A 108 -10.88 -25.85 -4.36
N ILE A 109 -10.26 -24.83 -4.94
CA ILE A 109 -10.58 -24.32 -6.27
C ILE A 109 -9.52 -24.74 -7.32
N PRO A 110 -9.88 -24.80 -8.62
CA PRO A 110 -8.89 -24.97 -9.68
C PRO A 110 -7.89 -23.80 -9.73
N LEU A 111 -6.59 -24.11 -9.73
CA LEU A 111 -5.52 -23.13 -9.55
C LEU A 111 -4.37 -23.35 -10.55
N VAL A 112 -3.91 -22.26 -11.16
CA VAL A 112 -2.62 -22.16 -11.86
C VAL A 112 -1.80 -21.07 -11.23
N ILE A 113 -0.51 -21.32 -10.99
CA ILE A 113 0.41 -20.33 -10.47
C ILE A 113 1.21 -19.71 -11.61
N ALA A 114 1.15 -18.40 -11.73
CA ALA A 114 2.03 -17.62 -12.59
C ALA A 114 3.19 -17.06 -11.76
N LEU A 115 4.34 -17.72 -11.81
CA LEU A 115 5.53 -17.33 -11.06
C LEU A 115 6.26 -16.21 -11.83
N ASN A 116 5.98 -14.97 -11.46
CA ASN A 116 6.41 -13.76 -12.16
C ASN A 116 7.74 -13.21 -11.62
N MET A 117 8.32 -12.25 -12.35
CA MET A 117 9.59 -11.58 -11.99
C MET A 117 10.81 -12.53 -11.95
N MET A 118 10.81 -13.57 -12.79
CA MET A 118 11.91 -14.54 -12.87
C MET A 118 13.26 -13.90 -13.26
N ASP A 119 13.25 -12.79 -13.99
CA ASP A 119 14.45 -12.03 -14.29
C ASP A 119 15.03 -11.31 -13.07
N LEU A 120 14.19 -10.72 -12.22
CA LEU A 120 14.61 -10.13 -10.95
C LEU A 120 15.08 -11.20 -9.96
N ALA A 121 14.42 -12.36 -9.92
CA ALA A 121 14.86 -13.50 -9.11
C ALA A 121 16.26 -13.96 -9.54
N LYS A 122 16.50 -14.07 -10.86
CA LYS A 122 17.82 -14.39 -11.42
C LYS A 122 18.88 -13.33 -11.07
N GLN A 123 18.55 -12.04 -11.15
CA GLN A 123 19.44 -10.95 -10.74
C GLN A 123 19.80 -11.02 -9.26
N LYS A 124 18.84 -11.40 -8.40
CA LYS A 124 19.03 -11.60 -6.96
C LYS A 124 19.68 -12.96 -6.62
N LYS A 125 20.11 -13.74 -7.62
CA LYS A 125 20.66 -15.10 -7.46
C LYS A 125 19.74 -16.05 -6.67
N ILE A 126 18.43 -15.89 -6.84
CA ILE A 126 17.41 -16.78 -6.29
C ILE A 126 17.12 -17.84 -7.35
N LYS A 127 17.39 -19.11 -7.02
CA LYS A 127 17.03 -20.27 -7.84
C LYS A 127 15.83 -20.94 -7.17
N ILE A 128 14.76 -21.16 -7.94
CA ILE A 128 13.54 -21.82 -7.47
C ILE A 128 13.39 -23.12 -8.26
N GLU A 129 13.27 -24.24 -7.57
CA GLU A 129 12.95 -25.53 -8.17
C GLU A 129 11.47 -25.62 -8.51
N ILE A 130 11.12 -25.24 -9.75
CA ILE A 130 9.73 -25.07 -10.18
C ILE A 130 8.98 -26.41 -10.17
N GLU A 131 9.61 -27.47 -10.66
CA GLU A 131 9.02 -28.80 -10.71
C GLU A 131 8.74 -29.33 -9.30
N HIS A 132 9.68 -29.11 -8.37
CA HIS A 132 9.56 -29.53 -6.98
C HIS A 132 8.44 -28.74 -6.26
N LEU A 133 8.41 -27.41 -6.44
CA LEU A 133 7.33 -26.55 -5.94
C LEU A 133 5.96 -26.97 -6.49
N ALA A 134 5.88 -27.31 -7.78
CA ALA A 134 4.65 -27.77 -8.43
C ALA A 134 4.15 -29.11 -7.86
N GLN A 135 5.06 -30.02 -7.51
CA GLN A 135 4.74 -31.29 -6.85
C GLN A 135 4.18 -31.06 -5.44
N HIS A 136 4.83 -30.23 -4.63
CA HIS A 136 4.38 -29.92 -3.27
C HIS A 136 3.00 -29.25 -3.23
N LEU A 137 2.77 -28.29 -4.13
CA LEU A 137 1.50 -27.56 -4.20
C LEU A 137 0.42 -28.30 -5.01
N ASP A 138 0.78 -29.40 -5.67
CA ASP A 138 -0.09 -30.20 -6.56
C ASP A 138 -0.81 -29.35 -7.63
N CYS A 139 -0.14 -28.31 -8.14
CA CYS A 139 -0.69 -27.35 -9.10
C CYS A 139 0.29 -27.05 -10.24
N THR A 140 -0.23 -26.57 -11.37
CA THR A 140 0.62 -26.16 -12.50
C THR A 140 1.25 -24.81 -12.19
N ILE A 141 2.57 -24.73 -12.29
CA ILE A 141 3.34 -23.50 -12.09
C ILE A 141 4.02 -23.13 -13.42
N VAL A 142 3.81 -21.89 -13.87
CA VAL A 142 4.41 -21.37 -15.09
C VAL A 142 5.32 -20.18 -14.76
N PRO A 143 6.64 -20.27 -15.00
CA PRO A 143 7.54 -19.15 -14.85
C PRO A 143 7.32 -18.11 -15.95
N ILE A 144 7.16 -16.85 -15.58
CA ILE A 144 6.90 -15.75 -16.51
C ILE A 144 7.72 -14.50 -16.20
N ILE A 145 7.86 -13.64 -17.21
CA ILE A 145 8.29 -12.25 -17.06
C ILE A 145 7.25 -11.38 -17.77
N ALA A 146 6.23 -10.96 -17.00
CA ALA A 146 5.04 -10.32 -17.56
C ALA A 146 5.34 -9.06 -18.39
N HIS A 147 6.25 -8.20 -17.93
CA HIS A 147 6.60 -6.95 -18.62
C HIS A 147 7.35 -7.16 -19.94
N LYS A 148 8.02 -8.31 -20.12
CA LYS A 148 8.69 -8.71 -21.37
C LYS A 148 7.83 -9.66 -22.22
N LYS A 149 6.61 -9.97 -21.76
CA LYS A 149 5.71 -10.95 -22.38
C LYS A 149 6.34 -12.34 -22.58
N GLN A 150 7.30 -12.72 -21.74
CA GLN A 150 7.92 -14.06 -21.77
C GLN A 150 7.14 -15.02 -20.88
N GLY A 151 6.87 -16.24 -21.36
CA GLY A 151 6.08 -17.25 -20.63
C GLY A 151 4.56 -17.09 -20.76
N ILE A 152 4.07 -16.11 -21.52
CA ILE A 152 2.64 -15.79 -21.61
C ILE A 152 1.86 -16.80 -22.45
N GLU A 153 2.45 -17.31 -23.54
CA GLU A 153 1.78 -18.32 -24.38
C GLU A 153 1.70 -19.67 -23.66
N GLU A 154 2.76 -20.04 -22.94
CA GLU A 154 2.81 -21.21 -22.06
C GLU A 154 1.77 -21.10 -20.94
N LEU A 155 1.60 -19.90 -20.36
CA LEU A 155 0.57 -19.64 -19.36
C LEU A 155 -0.84 -19.75 -19.96
N LYS A 156 -1.08 -19.24 -21.17
CA LYS A 156 -2.39 -19.38 -21.85
C LYS A 156 -2.74 -20.85 -22.10
N GLU A 157 -1.79 -21.66 -22.53
CA GLU A 157 -1.99 -23.10 -22.73
C GLU A 157 -2.25 -23.80 -21.38
N ALA A 158 -1.51 -23.46 -20.33
CA ALA A 158 -1.75 -23.98 -18.98
C ALA A 158 -3.15 -23.60 -18.47
N ILE A 159 -3.57 -22.35 -18.64
CA ILE A 159 -4.92 -21.88 -18.28
C ILE A 159 -5.99 -22.69 -19.01
N ARG A 160 -5.85 -22.84 -20.34
CA ARG A 160 -6.79 -23.61 -21.15
C ARG A 160 -6.90 -25.04 -20.63
N ARG A 161 -5.77 -25.72 -20.47
CA ARG A 161 -5.71 -27.12 -20.03
C ARG A 161 -6.29 -27.32 -18.63
N GLU A 162 -5.91 -26.50 -17.65
CA GLU A 162 -6.33 -26.67 -16.26
C GLU A 162 -7.79 -26.23 -16.04
N ALA A 163 -8.29 -25.23 -16.78
CA ALA A 163 -9.70 -24.86 -16.74
C ALA A 163 -10.61 -25.95 -17.34
N GLU A 164 -10.11 -26.76 -18.28
CA GLU A 164 -10.82 -27.93 -18.80
C GLU A 164 -10.82 -29.11 -17.82
N ARG A 165 -9.67 -29.37 -17.19
CA ARG A 165 -9.53 -30.46 -16.21
C ARG A 165 -10.23 -30.16 -14.90
N LYS A 166 -10.35 -28.87 -14.53
CA LYS A 166 -10.80 -28.38 -13.22
C LYS A 166 -10.14 -29.13 -12.07
N LYS A 167 -8.83 -29.43 -12.21
CA LYS A 167 -8.07 -30.16 -11.20
C LYS A 167 -7.98 -29.32 -9.93
N ILE A 168 -8.38 -29.91 -8.81
CA ILE A 168 -8.25 -29.32 -7.48
C ILE A 168 -7.01 -29.93 -6.82
N SER A 169 -6.18 -29.07 -6.22
CA SER A 169 -4.99 -29.52 -5.48
C SER A 169 -5.38 -30.36 -4.27
N LYS A 170 -4.69 -31.48 -4.10
CA LYS A 170 -4.82 -32.36 -2.94
C LYS A 170 -3.99 -31.89 -1.75
N THR A 171 -3.07 -30.95 -1.94
CA THR A 171 -2.24 -30.39 -0.87
C THR A 171 -3.12 -29.81 0.25
N GLN A 172 -2.72 -30.06 1.49
CA GLN A 172 -3.39 -29.57 2.69
C GLN A 172 -2.35 -28.93 3.61
N VAL A 173 -2.70 -27.77 4.15
CA VAL A 173 -2.00 -27.20 5.30
C VAL A 173 -2.47 -27.98 6.53
N LEU A 174 -1.51 -28.62 7.20
CA LEU A 174 -1.72 -29.33 8.45
C LEU A 174 -1.37 -28.39 9.61
N TYR A 175 -2.26 -28.32 10.59
CA TYR A 175 -2.05 -27.58 11.82
C TYR A 175 -1.64 -28.52 12.95
N ASP A 176 -1.35 -27.95 14.12
CA ASP A 176 -1.16 -28.75 15.33
C ASP A 176 -2.40 -29.65 15.59
N SER A 177 -2.14 -30.83 16.14
CA SER A 177 -3.10 -31.86 16.53
C SER A 177 -4.35 -31.32 17.24
N VAL A 178 -4.19 -30.31 18.10
CA VAL A 178 -5.31 -29.68 18.83
C VAL A 178 -6.22 -28.91 17.88
N VAL A 179 -5.64 -28.18 16.92
CA VAL A 179 -6.38 -27.44 15.90
C VAL A 179 -7.02 -28.41 14.91
N GLU A 180 -6.33 -29.47 14.49
CA GLU A 180 -6.90 -30.50 13.61
C GLU A 180 -8.10 -31.23 14.22
N THR A 181 -8.04 -31.49 15.52
CA THR A 181 -9.15 -32.09 16.27
C THR A 181 -10.35 -31.14 16.31
N ALA A 182 -10.11 -29.85 16.54
CA ALA A 182 -11.16 -28.84 16.52
C ALA A 182 -11.78 -28.67 15.12
N ILE A 183 -10.96 -28.62 14.07
CA ILE A 183 -11.41 -28.58 12.67
C ILE A 183 -12.31 -29.77 12.37
N SER A 184 -11.90 -30.99 12.75
CA SER A 184 -12.67 -32.22 12.51
C SER A 184 -14.03 -32.21 13.21
N ARG A 185 -14.10 -31.72 14.45
CA ARG A 185 -15.36 -31.57 15.21
C ARG A 185 -16.28 -30.52 14.59
N ILE A 186 -15.76 -29.37 14.18
CA ILE A 186 -16.57 -28.33 13.56
C ILE A 186 -17.04 -28.80 12.18
N ALA A 187 -16.18 -29.48 11.42
CA ALA A 187 -16.51 -30.05 10.11
C ALA A 187 -17.69 -31.04 10.18
N SER A 188 -17.78 -31.89 11.21
CA SER A 188 -18.92 -32.82 11.34
C SER A 188 -20.27 -32.12 11.54
N HIS A 189 -20.29 -30.92 12.12
CA HIS A 189 -21.51 -30.13 12.32
C HIS A 189 -21.78 -29.11 11.21
N SER A 190 -20.74 -28.67 10.50
CA SER A 190 -20.84 -27.67 9.42
C SER A 190 -21.14 -28.27 8.05
N LEU A 191 -21.05 -29.60 7.89
CA LEU A 191 -21.28 -30.31 6.63
C LEU A 191 -22.60 -29.94 5.92
N PRO A 192 -23.78 -29.87 6.58
CA PRO A 192 -25.02 -29.50 5.90
C PRO A 192 -25.01 -28.08 5.33
N PHE A 193 -24.28 -27.16 5.97
CA PHE A 193 -24.14 -25.79 5.52
C PHE A 193 -23.14 -25.68 4.36
N ALA A 194 -22.05 -26.45 4.42
CA ALA A 194 -21.06 -26.54 3.37
C ALA A 194 -21.66 -27.07 2.06
N GLU A 195 -22.42 -28.18 2.12
CA GLU A 195 -23.09 -28.78 0.97
C GLU A 195 -24.12 -27.83 0.34
N LYS A 196 -24.95 -27.17 1.18
CA LYS A 196 -25.96 -26.21 0.71
C LYS A 196 -25.34 -25.06 -0.09
N ASN A 197 -24.16 -24.58 0.33
CA ASN A 197 -23.46 -23.46 -0.33
C ASN A 197 -22.41 -23.93 -1.34
N LYS A 198 -22.24 -25.25 -1.52
CA LYS A 198 -21.26 -25.87 -2.41
C LYS A 198 -19.82 -25.36 -2.14
N ILE A 199 -19.45 -25.25 -0.88
CA ILE A 199 -18.11 -24.83 -0.42
C ILE A 199 -17.41 -26.00 0.26
N ASP A 200 -16.08 -25.95 0.35
CA ASP A 200 -15.32 -26.97 1.06
C ASP A 200 -15.62 -26.92 2.57
N ASN A 201 -15.88 -28.09 3.16
CA ASN A 201 -16.28 -28.21 4.55
C ASN A 201 -15.11 -27.96 5.52
N ARG A 202 -13.90 -28.36 5.15
CA ARG A 202 -12.70 -28.12 5.96
C ARG A 202 -12.37 -26.62 5.95
N TRP A 203 -12.45 -25.96 4.80
CA TRP A 203 -12.31 -24.51 4.69
C TRP A 203 -13.32 -23.77 5.58
N LEU A 204 -14.60 -24.17 5.53
CA LEU A 204 -15.64 -23.58 6.38
C LEU A 204 -15.29 -23.76 7.87
N ALA A 205 -14.86 -24.95 8.28
CA ALA A 205 -14.46 -25.21 9.66
C ALA A 205 -13.28 -24.35 10.14
N ILE A 206 -12.25 -24.18 9.30
CA ILE A 206 -11.11 -23.29 9.59
C ILE A 206 -11.58 -21.84 9.74
N LYS A 207 -12.43 -21.35 8.84
CA LYS A 207 -12.94 -19.97 8.89
C LYS A 207 -13.87 -19.71 10.07
N LEU A 208 -14.64 -20.72 10.49
CA LEU A 208 -15.43 -20.65 11.73
C LEU A 208 -14.53 -20.53 12.97
N LEU A 209 -13.38 -21.23 13.01
CA LEU A 209 -12.40 -21.08 14.09
C LEU A 209 -11.76 -19.69 14.12
N GLU A 210 -11.51 -19.10 12.95
CA GLU A 210 -11.04 -17.72 12.81
C GLU A 210 -12.13 -16.68 13.12
N SER A 211 -13.35 -17.10 13.49
CA SER A 211 -14.51 -16.23 13.73
C SER A 211 -14.86 -15.33 12.52
N ASP A 212 -14.70 -15.85 11.31
CA ASP A 212 -14.96 -15.10 10.07
C ASP A 212 -16.45 -14.75 9.89
N GLU A 213 -16.71 -13.49 9.55
CA GLU A 213 -18.07 -12.93 9.39
C GLU A 213 -18.91 -13.67 8.34
N LEU A 214 -18.30 -14.07 7.22
CA LEU A 214 -18.99 -14.75 6.12
C LEU A 214 -19.28 -16.21 6.50
N ALA A 215 -18.34 -16.91 7.13
CA ALA A 215 -18.54 -18.26 7.63
C ALA A 215 -19.67 -18.33 8.69
N LEU A 216 -19.73 -17.35 9.59
CA LEU A 216 -20.81 -17.22 10.58
C LEU A 216 -22.17 -16.97 9.93
N LYS A 217 -22.24 -16.09 8.92
CA LYS A 217 -23.47 -15.85 8.13
C LYS A 217 -23.95 -17.12 7.42
N ILE A 218 -23.04 -17.89 6.81
CA ILE A 218 -23.35 -19.14 6.11
C ILE A 218 -23.99 -20.18 7.06
N THR A 219 -23.51 -20.24 8.30
CA THR A 219 -24.02 -21.17 9.32
C THR A 219 -25.20 -20.61 10.13
N GLN A 220 -25.64 -19.38 9.84
CA GLN A 220 -26.71 -18.68 10.56
C GLN A 220 -26.46 -18.62 12.08
N ASN A 221 -25.20 -18.54 12.50
CA ASN A 221 -24.76 -18.59 13.90
C ASN A 221 -25.21 -19.84 14.70
N LYS A 222 -25.67 -20.91 14.04
CA LYS A 222 -26.16 -22.11 14.75
C LYS A 222 -25.06 -22.91 15.44
N LEU A 223 -23.80 -22.71 15.04
CA LEU A 223 -22.64 -23.45 15.54
C LEU A 223 -21.81 -22.69 16.57
N GLU A 224 -22.23 -21.48 16.97
CA GLU A 224 -21.46 -20.56 17.81
C GLU A 224 -21.01 -21.18 19.14
N LYS A 225 -21.88 -21.97 19.78
CA LYS A 225 -21.55 -22.67 21.05
C LYS A 225 -20.40 -23.66 20.89
N ILE A 226 -20.38 -24.42 19.80
CA ILE A 226 -19.35 -25.43 19.53
C ILE A 226 -18.04 -24.72 19.21
N ILE A 227 -18.09 -23.71 18.34
CA ILE A 227 -16.95 -22.90 17.92
C ILE A 227 -16.26 -22.28 19.14
N ASN A 228 -17.02 -21.56 19.98
CA ASN A 228 -16.48 -20.93 21.18
C ASN A 228 -15.85 -21.94 22.14
N SER A 229 -16.46 -23.13 22.28
CA SER A 229 -15.90 -24.18 23.14
C SER A 229 -14.56 -24.71 22.64
N GLU A 230 -14.37 -24.83 21.33
CA GLU A 230 -13.10 -25.29 20.74
C GLU A 230 -12.04 -24.17 20.72
N ILE A 231 -12.44 -22.91 20.49
CA ILE A 231 -11.54 -21.76 20.60
C ILE A 231 -10.92 -21.67 22.01
N ILE A 232 -11.74 -21.82 23.06
CA ILE A 232 -11.25 -21.80 24.45
C ILE A 232 -10.27 -22.96 24.72
N LYS A 233 -10.53 -24.15 24.16
CA LYS A 233 -9.62 -25.31 24.30
C LYS A 233 -8.26 -25.05 23.65
N ILE A 234 -8.27 -24.51 22.42
CA ILE A 234 -7.03 -24.17 21.69
C ILE A 234 -6.25 -23.10 22.46
N GLN A 235 -6.90 -22.03 22.90
CA GLN A 235 -6.26 -20.96 23.66
C GLN A 235 -5.65 -21.46 24.97
N LYS A 236 -6.36 -22.35 25.68
CA LYS A 236 -5.85 -22.94 26.93
C LYS A 236 -4.61 -23.83 26.70
N HIS A 237 -4.53 -24.52 25.56
CA HIS A 237 -3.40 -25.40 25.25
C HIS A 237 -2.20 -24.65 24.69
N THR A 238 -2.43 -23.68 23.80
CA THR A 238 -1.37 -22.97 23.05
C THR A 238 -0.91 -21.67 23.72
N GLY A 239 -1.71 -21.11 24.64
CA GLY A 239 -1.45 -19.81 25.26
C GLY A 239 -1.62 -18.62 24.32
N SER A 240 -2.08 -18.84 23.08
CA SER A 240 -2.22 -17.81 22.05
C SER A 240 -3.64 -17.79 21.45
N PRO A 241 -4.10 -16.63 20.95
CA PRO A 241 -5.31 -16.52 20.12
C PRO A 241 -5.30 -17.48 18.92
N VAL A 242 -6.48 -18.01 18.55
CA VAL A 242 -6.62 -19.06 17.53
C VAL A 242 -6.23 -18.58 16.14
N ASP A 243 -6.54 -17.33 15.81
CA ASP A 243 -6.15 -16.68 14.57
C ASP A 243 -4.62 -16.63 14.40
N ILE A 244 -3.88 -16.39 15.50
CA ILE A 244 -2.42 -16.44 15.51
C ILE A 244 -1.92 -17.87 15.29
N VAL A 245 -2.48 -18.85 15.99
CA VAL A 245 -2.08 -20.27 15.85
C VAL A 245 -2.32 -20.78 14.42
N ILE A 246 -3.45 -20.43 13.80
CA ILE A 246 -3.74 -20.81 12.41
C ILE A 246 -2.79 -20.10 11.44
N ALA A 247 -2.50 -18.81 11.66
CA ALA A 247 -1.53 -18.08 10.86
C ALA A 247 -0.12 -18.70 10.96
N ASP A 248 0.32 -19.05 12.16
CA ASP A 248 1.60 -19.72 12.41
C ASP A 248 1.68 -21.08 11.70
N GLY A 249 0.60 -21.87 11.71
CA GLY A 249 0.56 -23.12 10.96
C GLY A 249 0.72 -22.93 9.45
N ARG A 250 0.08 -21.90 8.87
CA ARG A 250 0.28 -21.54 7.45
C ARG A 250 1.72 -21.09 7.19
N TYR A 251 2.29 -20.24 8.05
CA TYR A 251 3.68 -19.81 7.91
C TYR A 251 4.67 -20.96 8.07
N GLY A 252 4.43 -21.89 8.99
CA GLY A 252 5.24 -23.11 9.15
C GLY A 252 5.25 -23.97 7.89
N PHE A 253 4.08 -24.21 7.28
CA PHE A 253 3.98 -24.90 6.00
C PHE A 253 4.76 -24.19 4.89
N ILE A 254 4.59 -22.87 4.78
CA ILE A 254 5.27 -22.08 3.74
C ILE A 254 6.79 -22.08 3.96
N HIS A 255 7.24 -21.94 5.20
CA HIS A 255 8.65 -21.91 5.56
C HIS A 255 9.33 -23.24 5.25
N GLY A 256 8.69 -24.36 5.59
CA GLY A 256 9.19 -25.69 5.22
C GLY A 256 9.30 -25.83 3.69
N LEU A 257 8.25 -25.44 2.97
CA LEU A 257 8.24 -25.49 1.51
C LEU A 257 9.33 -24.61 0.88
N THR A 258 9.54 -23.39 1.39
CA THR A 258 10.54 -22.47 0.82
C THR A 258 11.97 -22.93 1.09
N LEU A 259 12.24 -23.58 2.23
CA LEU A 259 13.54 -24.20 2.51
C LEU A 259 13.89 -25.31 1.52
N ASP A 260 12.89 -26.10 1.09
CA ASP A 260 13.11 -27.24 0.19
C ASP A 260 13.27 -26.80 -1.28
N VAL A 261 12.60 -25.73 -1.70
CA VAL A 261 12.50 -25.34 -3.13
C VAL A 261 13.30 -24.10 -3.52
N VAL A 262 13.76 -23.29 -2.56
CA VAL A 262 14.47 -22.02 -2.83
C VAL A 262 15.94 -22.12 -2.44
N HIS A 263 16.80 -22.10 -3.45
CA HIS A 263 18.25 -22.02 -3.25
C HIS A 263 18.74 -20.60 -3.49
N ARG A 264 19.39 -20.03 -2.47
CA ARG A 264 20.05 -18.73 -2.56
C ARG A 264 21.55 -18.97 -2.63
N ASP A 265 22.20 -18.55 -3.71
CA ASP A 265 23.66 -18.57 -3.76
C ASP A 265 24.17 -17.61 -2.67
N ASN A 266 24.70 -18.16 -1.58
CA ASN A 266 25.08 -17.47 -0.33
C ASN A 266 26.23 -16.46 -0.46
N GLU A 267 26.57 -16.02 -1.68
CA GLU A 267 27.46 -14.89 -1.89
C GLU A 267 26.69 -13.58 -1.64
N PHE A 268 26.45 -13.27 -0.36
CA PHE A 268 26.24 -11.90 0.09
C PHE A 268 27.50 -11.08 -0.21
N ARG A 269 27.70 -10.68 -1.47
CA ARG A 269 28.44 -9.46 -1.73
C ARG A 269 27.57 -8.34 -1.20
N LYS A 270 27.95 -7.79 -0.03
CA LYS A 270 27.38 -6.57 0.55
C LYS A 270 27.06 -5.61 -0.59
N THR A 271 25.77 -5.40 -0.83
CA THR A 271 25.33 -4.44 -1.84
C THR A 271 25.81 -3.06 -1.38
N PHE A 272 26.07 -2.13 -2.29
CA PHE A 272 26.36 -0.74 -1.90
C PHE A 272 25.26 -0.18 -0.97
N SER A 273 24.00 -0.62 -1.15
CA SER A 273 22.89 -0.32 -0.25
C SER A 273 23.13 -0.82 1.18
N ASP A 274 23.62 -2.04 1.39
CA ASP A 274 23.81 -2.62 2.74
C ASP A 274 24.90 -1.90 3.53
N ALA A 275 25.94 -1.41 2.84
CA ALA A 275 26.99 -0.60 3.45
C ALA A 275 26.46 0.78 3.89
N VAL A 276 25.65 1.40 3.02
CA VAL A 276 24.96 2.66 3.30
C VAL A 276 23.94 2.47 4.43
N ASP A 277 23.21 1.36 4.45
CA ASP A 277 22.21 1.04 5.48
C ASP A 277 22.85 0.86 6.85
N LYS A 278 24.03 0.22 6.93
CA LYS A 278 24.77 0.14 8.19
C LYS A 278 25.18 1.51 8.73
N PHE A 279 25.45 2.48 7.86
CA PHE A 279 25.84 3.83 8.26
C PHE A 279 24.62 4.69 8.62
N ILE A 280 23.56 4.64 7.80
CA ILE A 280 22.33 5.43 7.98
C ILE A 280 21.49 4.90 9.17
N LEU A 281 21.40 3.58 9.36
CA LEU A 281 20.58 2.97 10.42
C LEU A 281 21.31 2.87 11.76
N ASN A 282 22.56 3.33 11.86
CA ASN A 282 23.27 3.35 13.13
C ASN A 282 22.56 4.29 14.11
N ARG A 283 22.23 3.80 15.30
CA ARG A 283 21.52 4.52 16.37
C ARG A 283 22.12 5.90 16.71
N PHE A 284 23.43 6.07 16.57
CA PHE A 284 24.10 7.35 16.86
C PHE A 284 24.27 8.26 15.64
N LEU A 285 24.48 7.70 14.45
CA LEU A 285 24.71 8.47 13.22
C LEU A 285 23.42 8.77 12.44
N GLY A 286 22.38 7.96 12.62
CA GLY A 286 21.13 8.07 11.87
C GLY A 286 20.37 9.38 12.11
N ILE A 287 20.34 9.87 13.36
CA ILE A 287 19.70 11.15 13.69
C ILE A 287 20.49 12.34 13.09
N PRO A 288 21.82 12.47 13.27
CA PRO A 288 22.62 13.50 12.59
C PRO A 288 22.50 13.47 11.07
N ILE A 289 22.56 12.28 10.46
CA ILE A 289 22.41 12.12 9.01
C ILE A 289 21.02 12.58 8.56
N PHE A 290 19.99 12.24 9.32
CA PHE A 290 18.63 12.70 9.05
C PHE A 290 18.52 14.22 9.04
N PHE A 291 19.00 14.88 10.08
CA PHE A 291 19.01 16.34 10.12
C PHE A 291 19.87 16.95 9.02
N PHE A 292 20.97 16.32 8.65
CA PHE A 292 21.81 16.76 7.52
C PHE A 292 21.08 16.65 6.17
N VAL A 293 20.38 15.54 5.92
CA VAL A 293 19.58 15.36 4.68
C VAL A 293 18.43 16.36 4.64
N MET A 294 17.73 16.58 5.76
CA MET A 294 16.67 17.59 5.84
C MET A 294 17.24 19.00 5.65
N TYR A 295 18.39 19.31 6.23
CA TYR A 295 19.09 20.57 6.01
C TYR A 295 19.44 20.78 4.54
N LEU A 296 19.95 19.74 3.86
CA LEU A 296 20.26 19.79 2.43
C LEU A 296 18.99 20.03 1.60
N MET A 297 17.89 19.33 1.93
CA MET A 297 16.59 19.49 1.28
C MET A 297 16.08 20.94 1.38
N PHE A 298 16.08 21.53 2.58
CA PHE A 298 15.66 22.92 2.78
C PHE A 298 16.62 23.91 2.11
N THR A 299 17.93 23.67 2.20
CA THR A 299 18.94 24.51 1.56
C THR A 299 18.78 24.51 0.05
N LEU A 300 18.56 23.36 -0.56
CA LEU A 300 18.30 23.23 -1.99
C LEU A 300 17.01 23.96 -2.36
N THR A 301 15.93 23.70 -1.63
CA THR A 301 14.63 24.34 -1.86
C THR A 301 14.70 25.86 -1.82
N ILE A 302 15.40 26.43 -0.82
CA ILE A 302 15.50 27.88 -0.64
C ILE A 302 16.53 28.48 -1.60
N LYS A 303 17.77 27.97 -1.64
CA LYS A 303 18.83 28.58 -2.46
C LYS A 303 18.55 28.45 -3.95
N VAL A 304 18.05 27.29 -4.39
CA VAL A 304 17.69 27.08 -5.80
C VAL A 304 16.36 27.76 -6.11
N GLY A 305 15.41 27.80 -5.17
CA GLY A 305 14.11 28.45 -5.36
C GLY A 305 14.19 29.98 -5.43
N MET A 306 15.03 30.64 -4.63
CA MET A 306 15.12 32.11 -4.52
C MET A 306 15.30 32.86 -5.86
N PRO A 307 16.19 32.44 -6.77
CA PRO A 307 16.29 33.04 -8.10
C PRO A 307 14.96 33.03 -8.87
N PHE A 308 14.21 31.93 -8.79
CA PHE A 308 12.90 31.81 -9.44
C PHE A 308 11.84 32.64 -8.71
N VAL A 309 11.88 32.70 -7.38
CA VAL A 309 11.00 33.59 -6.60
C VAL A 309 11.13 35.03 -7.09
N ASN A 310 12.35 35.54 -7.23
CA ASN A 310 12.61 36.89 -7.72
C ASN A 310 12.16 37.08 -9.18
N PHE A 311 12.28 36.05 -10.01
CA PHE A 311 11.78 36.08 -11.38
C PHE A 311 10.25 36.20 -11.41
N PHE A 312 9.54 35.33 -10.68
CA PHE A 312 8.08 35.36 -10.60
C PHE A 312 7.55 36.64 -9.99
N ASP A 313 8.22 37.16 -8.94
CA ASP A 313 7.88 38.42 -8.31
C ASP A 313 7.92 39.59 -9.31
N LYS A 314 9.05 39.74 -10.04
CA LYS A 314 9.20 40.79 -11.04
C LYS A 314 8.27 40.62 -12.23
N PHE A 315 8.15 39.40 -12.74
CA PHE A 315 7.32 39.10 -13.91
C PHE A 315 5.84 39.37 -13.64
N MET A 316 5.33 38.86 -12.52
CA MET A 316 3.93 39.05 -12.14
C MET A 316 3.66 40.48 -11.68
N GLY A 317 4.59 41.13 -10.96
CA GLY A 317 4.49 42.55 -10.62
C GLY A 317 4.38 43.44 -11.85
N THR A 318 5.25 43.21 -12.84
CA THR A 318 5.24 43.99 -14.09
C THR A 318 3.93 43.84 -14.86
N ILE A 319 3.33 42.64 -14.88
CA ILE A 319 2.10 42.39 -15.64
C ILE A 319 0.85 42.85 -14.87
N PHE A 320 0.69 42.39 -13.63
CA PHE A 320 -0.54 42.52 -12.87
C PHE A 320 -0.62 43.77 -11.99
N VAL A 321 0.52 44.37 -11.63
CA VAL A 321 0.56 45.59 -10.84
C VAL A 321 0.85 46.78 -11.75
N ASP A 322 2.02 46.80 -12.39
CA ASP A 322 2.45 47.95 -13.20
C ASP A 322 1.71 48.01 -14.53
N GLY A 323 1.65 46.90 -15.26
CA GLY A 323 0.99 46.80 -16.57
C GLY A 323 -0.52 47.01 -16.48
N PHE A 324 -1.18 46.31 -15.56
CA PHE A 324 -2.60 46.48 -15.32
C PHE A 324 -2.94 47.87 -14.77
N GLY A 325 -2.11 48.42 -13.87
CA GLY A 325 -2.26 49.78 -13.36
C GLY A 325 -2.14 50.83 -14.47
N ASN A 326 -1.17 50.70 -15.37
CA ASN A 326 -0.99 51.61 -16.51
C ASN A 326 -2.13 51.51 -17.53
N LEU A 327 -2.67 50.30 -17.76
CA LEU A 327 -3.84 50.09 -18.61
C LEU A 327 -5.09 50.77 -18.04
N LEU A 328 -5.34 50.60 -16.73
CA LEU A 328 -6.49 51.22 -16.06
C LEU A 328 -6.35 52.76 -15.99
N ASN A 329 -5.13 53.28 -15.81
CA ASN A 329 -4.85 54.71 -15.91
C ASN A 329 -5.15 55.25 -17.32
N SER A 330 -4.77 54.52 -18.37
CA SER A 330 -5.03 54.91 -19.77
C SER A 330 -6.54 54.95 -20.09
N LEU A 331 -7.33 54.13 -19.40
CA LEU A 331 -8.79 54.09 -19.50
C LEU A 331 -9.51 55.10 -18.58
N HIS A 332 -8.78 56.01 -17.92
CA HIS A 332 -9.31 57.07 -17.04
C HIS A 332 -10.14 56.56 -15.84
N PHE A 333 -9.80 55.41 -15.27
CA PHE A 333 -10.46 54.92 -14.06
C PHE A 333 -10.14 55.79 -12.82
N PRO A 334 -11.04 55.86 -11.82
CA PRO A 334 -10.78 56.55 -10.56
C PRO A 334 -9.58 55.94 -9.83
N LYS A 335 -8.70 56.79 -9.24
CA LYS A 335 -7.49 56.35 -8.53
C LYS A 335 -7.73 55.25 -7.49
N PHE A 336 -8.85 55.30 -6.77
CA PHE A 336 -9.22 54.27 -5.80
C PHE A 336 -9.39 52.88 -6.44
N LEU A 337 -10.07 52.80 -7.59
CA LEU A 337 -10.30 51.54 -8.31
C LEU A 337 -8.98 50.96 -8.83
N ILE A 338 -8.06 51.81 -9.27
CA ILE A 338 -6.73 51.40 -9.74
C ILE A 338 -5.93 50.80 -8.58
N THR A 339 -5.90 51.46 -7.42
CA THR A 339 -5.21 50.94 -6.24
C THR A 339 -5.79 49.59 -5.78
N VAL A 340 -7.12 49.45 -5.77
CA VAL A 340 -7.76 48.20 -5.35
C VAL A 340 -7.50 47.06 -6.36
N LEU A 341 -7.64 47.32 -7.65
CA LEU A 341 -7.52 46.29 -8.68
C LEU A 341 -6.06 45.93 -8.98
N ALA A 342 -5.19 46.92 -9.20
CA ALA A 342 -3.79 46.68 -9.54
C ALA A 342 -2.96 46.37 -8.29
N SER A 343 -2.96 47.24 -7.28
CA SER A 343 -2.13 47.04 -6.08
C SER A 343 -2.73 46.03 -5.10
N GLY A 344 -4.06 45.93 -5.02
CA GLY A 344 -4.74 44.95 -4.17
C GLY A 344 -4.76 43.55 -4.80
N ILE A 345 -5.56 43.36 -5.87
CA ILE A 345 -5.70 42.05 -6.51
C ILE A 345 -4.40 41.64 -7.21
N GLY A 346 -3.81 42.52 -8.01
CA GLY A 346 -2.55 42.24 -8.71
C GLY A 346 -1.40 41.96 -7.75
N GLY A 347 -1.27 42.75 -6.68
CA GLY A 347 -0.30 42.49 -5.60
C GLY A 347 -0.55 41.16 -4.88
N GLY A 348 -1.82 40.77 -4.69
CA GLY A 348 -2.19 39.45 -4.19
C GLY A 348 -1.73 38.31 -5.10
N ILE A 349 -1.98 38.42 -6.42
CA ILE A 349 -1.56 37.42 -7.41
C ILE A 349 -0.03 37.32 -7.47
N GLN A 350 0.67 38.46 -7.46
CA GLN A 350 2.13 38.52 -7.40
C GLN A 350 2.63 37.75 -6.17
N THR A 351 2.10 38.08 -4.99
CA THR A 351 2.49 37.45 -3.72
C THR A 351 2.25 35.94 -3.74
N ILE A 352 1.08 35.47 -4.19
CA ILE A 352 0.76 34.04 -4.28
C ILE A 352 1.73 33.32 -5.23
N SER A 353 2.07 33.95 -6.36
CA SER A 353 2.95 33.35 -7.39
C SER A 353 4.36 33.11 -6.86
N THR A 354 4.85 33.92 -5.92
CA THR A 354 6.18 33.73 -5.31
C THR A 354 6.31 32.43 -4.50
N PHE A 355 5.20 31.79 -4.11
CA PHE A 355 5.24 30.50 -3.40
C PHE A 355 5.40 29.28 -4.32
N ILE A 356 5.15 29.43 -5.63
CA ILE A 356 5.22 28.32 -6.59
C ILE A 356 6.62 27.69 -6.64
N PRO A 357 7.73 28.45 -6.81
CA PRO A 357 9.05 27.83 -6.93
C PRO A 357 9.52 27.07 -5.68
N PRO A 358 9.42 27.61 -4.44
CA PRO A 358 9.78 26.84 -3.24
C PRO A 358 8.96 25.56 -3.09
N ILE A 359 7.66 25.59 -3.39
CA ILE A 359 6.81 24.40 -3.34
C ILE A 359 7.27 23.35 -4.37
N PHE A 360 7.55 23.79 -5.61
CA PHE A 360 8.04 22.91 -6.67
C PHE A 360 9.36 22.21 -6.29
N PHE A 361 10.37 22.96 -5.84
CA PHE A 361 11.67 22.38 -5.45
C PHE A 361 11.57 21.49 -4.22
N MET A 362 10.67 21.80 -3.28
CA MET A 362 10.40 20.93 -2.15
C MET A 362 9.80 19.60 -2.60
N PHE A 363 8.81 19.62 -3.50
CA PHE A 363 8.24 18.39 -4.06
C PHE A 363 9.26 17.58 -4.86
N LEU A 364 10.08 18.24 -5.67
CA LEU A 364 11.15 17.58 -6.42
C LEU A 364 12.14 16.88 -5.47
N SER A 365 12.53 17.55 -4.39
CA SER A 365 13.43 16.98 -3.38
C SER A 365 12.79 15.81 -2.63
N LEU A 366 11.51 15.93 -2.28
CA LEU A 366 10.75 14.84 -1.65
C LEU A 366 10.63 13.62 -2.55
N SER A 367 10.35 13.81 -3.85
CA SER A 367 10.29 12.72 -4.83
C SER A 367 11.63 11.98 -4.90
N PHE A 368 12.75 12.71 -4.93
CA PHE A 368 14.08 12.09 -4.94
C PHE A 368 14.37 11.29 -3.65
N LEU A 369 13.97 11.82 -2.49
CA LEU A 369 14.09 11.10 -1.22
C LEU A 369 13.18 9.87 -1.12
N GLU A 370 12.01 9.92 -1.76
CA GLU A 370 11.07 8.79 -1.87
C GLU A 370 11.65 7.69 -2.77
N ASP A 371 12.10 8.06 -3.98
CA ASP A 371 12.65 7.14 -4.98
C ASP A 371 13.98 6.49 -4.52
N SER A 372 14.78 7.20 -3.73
CA SER A 372 16.02 6.65 -3.14
C SER A 372 15.77 5.61 -2.04
N GLY A 373 14.52 5.44 -1.60
CA GLY A 373 14.17 4.57 -0.47
C GLY A 373 14.58 5.14 0.89
N TYR A 374 15.17 6.35 0.96
CA TYR A 374 15.62 6.97 2.20
C TYR A 374 14.47 7.17 3.20
N MET A 375 13.26 7.51 2.72
CA MET A 375 12.08 7.71 3.57
C MET A 375 11.75 6.49 4.43
N SER A 376 11.82 5.27 3.87
CA SER A 376 11.59 4.04 4.64
C SER A 376 12.61 3.84 5.77
N ARG A 377 13.86 4.26 5.54
CA ARG A 377 14.98 4.14 6.49
C ARG A 377 14.89 5.21 7.60
N ALA A 378 14.60 6.44 7.22
CA ALA A 378 14.38 7.55 8.14
C ALA A 378 13.19 7.30 9.08
N ALA A 379 12.10 6.73 8.55
CA ALA A 379 10.94 6.33 9.33
C ALA A 379 11.31 5.37 10.45
N PHE A 380 12.15 4.35 10.17
CA PHE A 380 12.59 3.38 11.18
C PHE A 380 13.37 4.03 12.33
N ILE A 381 14.24 5.00 12.02
CA ILE A 381 15.01 5.75 13.02
C ILE A 381 14.08 6.54 13.95
N MET A 382 13.01 7.11 13.39
CA MET A 382 12.06 7.98 14.11
C MET A 382 10.92 7.21 14.77
N ASP A 383 10.78 5.92 14.48
CA ASP A 383 9.71 5.07 14.97
C ASP A 383 9.65 4.98 16.50
N LYS A 384 10.82 5.03 17.17
CA LYS A 384 10.86 5.04 18.63
C LYS A 384 10.26 6.32 19.24
N PHE A 385 10.49 7.47 18.60
CA PHE A 385 9.95 8.76 19.06
C PHE A 385 8.45 8.87 18.73
N MET A 386 8.06 8.46 17.53
CA MET A 386 6.68 8.55 17.07
C MET A 386 5.73 7.61 17.81
N ARG A 387 6.21 6.43 18.24
CA ARG A 387 5.42 5.53 19.09
C ARG A 387 4.99 6.14 20.42
N PHE A 388 5.71 7.14 20.94
CA PHE A 388 5.27 7.88 22.13
C PHE A 388 4.05 8.77 21.85
N ILE A 389 3.89 9.22 20.60
CA ILE A 389 2.81 10.05 20.08
C ILE A 389 1.74 9.17 19.40
N GLY A 390 1.75 7.85 19.63
CA GLY A 390 0.77 6.93 19.04
C GLY A 390 0.80 6.79 17.51
N LEU A 391 1.83 7.30 16.83
CA LEU A 391 1.95 7.33 15.37
C LEU A 391 3.11 6.45 14.85
N PRO A 392 3.03 5.94 13.60
CA PRO A 392 4.14 5.23 12.99
C PRO A 392 5.30 6.18 12.68
N GLY A 393 6.54 5.68 12.69
CA GLY A 393 7.73 6.46 12.34
C GLY A 393 7.65 7.19 10.98
N LYS A 394 6.88 6.64 10.03
CA LYS A 394 6.63 7.25 8.72
C LYS A 394 5.94 8.62 8.81
N ALA A 395 5.12 8.87 9.84
CA ALA A 395 4.37 10.13 9.99
C ALA A 395 5.26 11.33 10.33
N PHE A 396 6.48 11.08 10.82
CA PHE A 396 7.42 12.13 11.20
C PHE A 396 7.89 12.98 10.00
N ILE A 397 8.00 12.34 8.83
CA ILE A 397 8.50 13.00 7.61
C ILE A 397 7.53 14.10 7.16
N PRO A 398 6.23 13.84 6.95
CA PRO A 398 5.22 14.88 6.74
C PRO A 398 5.27 16.00 7.77
N MET A 399 5.37 15.67 9.06
CA MET A 399 5.37 16.67 10.13
C MET A 399 6.58 17.61 10.08
N ILE A 400 7.77 17.10 9.77
CA ILE A 400 8.95 17.94 9.58
C ILE A 400 8.83 18.82 8.34
N VAL A 401 8.31 18.28 7.24
CA VAL A 401 8.05 19.06 6.02
C VAL A 401 7.03 20.18 6.32
N GLY A 402 6.13 19.98 7.28
CA GLY A 402 5.15 20.98 7.73
C GLY A 402 5.77 22.29 8.23
N PHE A 403 6.93 22.22 8.88
CA PHE A 403 7.70 23.42 9.26
C PHE A 403 8.18 24.23 8.04
N GLY A 404 8.33 23.59 6.88
CA GLY A 404 8.60 24.25 5.62
C GLY A 404 7.34 24.78 4.96
N CYS A 405 6.43 23.87 4.59
CA CYS A 405 5.13 24.21 4.03
C CYS A 405 4.11 23.12 4.31
N ASN A 406 2.93 23.53 4.80
CA ASN A 406 1.87 22.60 5.17
C ASN A 406 1.21 21.90 3.98
N VAL A 407 1.20 22.51 2.79
CA VAL A 407 0.58 21.91 1.59
C VAL A 407 1.30 20.62 1.15
N PRO A 408 2.61 20.61 0.84
CA PRO A 408 3.33 19.39 0.50
C PRO A 408 3.42 18.40 1.66
N ALA A 409 3.47 18.88 2.90
CA ALA A 409 3.44 18.02 4.08
C ALA A 409 2.15 17.22 4.20
N ILE A 410 0.98 17.87 4.05
CA ILE A 410 -0.32 17.19 4.02
C ILE A 410 -0.37 16.19 2.86
N LEU A 411 0.13 16.55 1.68
CA LEU A 411 0.16 15.64 0.54
C LEU A 411 1.08 14.41 0.79
N ALA A 412 2.22 14.62 1.45
CA ALA A 412 3.19 13.58 1.77
C ALA A 412 2.62 12.51 2.72
N THR A 413 1.56 12.80 3.48
CA THR A 413 0.84 11.81 4.29
C THR A 413 0.23 10.67 3.46
N ARG A 414 0.15 10.80 2.13
CA ARG A 414 -0.25 9.71 1.22
C ARG A 414 0.62 8.46 1.30
N THR A 415 1.83 8.61 1.84
CA THR A 415 2.79 7.51 2.05
C THR A 415 2.48 6.66 3.30
N LEU A 416 1.49 7.06 4.10
CA LEU A 416 1.01 6.32 5.26
C LEU A 416 -0.01 5.26 4.84
N ASP A 417 0.22 4.02 5.26
CA ASP A 417 -0.58 2.85 4.86
C ASP A 417 -1.99 2.85 5.51
N ASN A 418 -2.08 3.32 6.77
CA ASN A 418 -3.32 3.35 7.53
C ASN A 418 -4.06 4.68 7.39
N ASN A 419 -5.37 4.62 7.13
CA ASN A 419 -6.22 5.81 7.05
C ASN A 419 -6.27 6.61 8.36
N ARG A 420 -6.28 5.93 9.52
CA ARG A 420 -6.25 6.58 10.83
C ARG A 420 -5.00 7.44 11.01
N ASP A 421 -3.84 6.86 10.78
CA ASP A 421 -2.54 7.53 10.93
C ASP A 421 -2.41 8.70 9.95
N ARG A 422 -2.93 8.53 8.73
CA ARG A 422 -2.99 9.58 7.71
C ARG A 422 -3.82 10.77 8.17
N ILE A 423 -5.07 10.55 8.59
CA ILE A 423 -5.96 11.62 9.03
C ILE A 423 -5.36 12.34 10.25
N LEU A 424 -4.84 11.59 11.21
CA LEU A 424 -4.24 12.13 12.42
C LEU A 424 -3.04 13.01 12.08
N THR A 425 -2.14 12.54 11.20
CA THR A 425 -0.99 13.33 10.74
C THR A 425 -1.41 14.60 10.00
N ILE A 426 -2.48 14.55 9.19
CA ILE A 426 -3.04 15.73 8.52
C ILE A 426 -3.56 16.76 9.53
N LEU A 427 -4.21 16.31 10.61
CA LEU A 427 -4.75 17.19 11.65
C LEU A 427 -3.68 17.79 12.55
N ILE A 428 -2.57 17.07 12.78
CA ILE A 428 -1.42 17.57 13.53
C ILE A 428 -0.64 18.64 12.74
N ASN A 429 -0.49 18.42 11.44
CA ASN A 429 0.43 19.22 10.62
C ASN A 429 0.20 20.76 10.67
N PRO A 430 -1.05 21.28 10.74
CA PRO A 430 -1.31 22.70 10.95
C PRO A 430 -0.71 23.31 12.22
N PHE A 431 -0.42 22.52 13.26
CA PHE A 431 0.26 23.01 14.46
C PHE A 431 1.76 23.24 14.24
N MET A 432 2.35 22.65 13.18
CA MET A 432 3.69 22.97 12.70
C MET A 432 3.64 24.31 11.96
N SER A 433 4.18 25.35 12.60
CA SER A 433 4.16 26.70 12.03
C SER A 433 5.21 26.84 10.94
N CYS A 434 4.76 27.04 9.70
CA CYS A 434 5.63 27.27 8.56
C CYS A 434 6.19 28.70 8.53
N SER A 435 7.30 28.90 7.80
CA SER A 435 7.97 30.20 7.64
C SER A 435 7.05 31.31 7.14
N ALA A 436 6.03 30.97 6.33
CA ALA A 436 5.04 31.92 5.81
C ALA A 436 4.10 32.51 6.89
N ARG A 437 3.98 31.87 8.06
CA ARG A 437 3.21 32.41 9.19
C ARG A 437 3.99 33.39 10.04
N LEU A 438 5.33 33.34 9.98
CA LEU A 438 6.18 34.21 10.78
C LEU A 438 5.95 35.71 10.51
N PRO A 439 5.79 36.20 9.26
CA PRO A 439 5.48 37.61 9.01
C PRO A 439 4.15 38.05 9.64
N VAL A 440 3.14 37.18 9.63
CA VAL A 440 1.85 37.45 10.27
C VAL A 440 2.02 37.53 11.78
N TYR A 441 2.70 36.56 12.39
CA TYR A 441 3.00 36.59 13.82
C TYR A 441 3.84 37.80 14.22
N ALA A 442 4.83 38.18 13.41
CA ALA A 442 5.67 39.35 13.63
C ALA A 442 4.86 40.65 13.55
N LEU A 443 3.94 40.78 12.59
CA LEU A 443 3.05 41.93 12.47
C LEU A 443 2.18 42.09 13.73
N PHE A 444 1.50 41.03 14.15
CA PHE A 444 0.66 41.07 15.35
C PHE A 444 1.50 41.30 16.62
N ALA A 445 2.67 40.67 16.73
CA ALA A 445 3.57 40.86 17.85
C ALA A 445 4.08 42.32 17.93
N ALA A 446 4.40 42.94 16.80
CA ALA A 446 4.83 44.33 16.74
C ALA A 446 3.72 45.31 17.13
N VAL A 447 2.47 45.04 16.72
CA VAL A 447 1.31 45.90 17.02
C VAL A 447 0.86 45.77 18.47
N PHE A 448 0.69 44.55 18.97
CA PHE A 448 0.06 44.30 20.28
C PHE A 448 1.08 44.15 21.43
N PHE A 449 2.32 43.78 21.13
CA PHE A 449 3.33 43.43 22.15
C PHE A 449 4.73 44.00 21.86
N PRO A 450 4.87 45.33 21.75
CA PRO A 450 6.08 45.98 21.25
C PRO A 450 7.36 45.74 22.09
N ARG A 451 7.25 45.42 23.39
CA ARG A 451 8.42 45.11 24.24
C ARG A 451 8.83 43.63 24.24
N ASN A 452 7.88 42.70 24.07
CA ASN A 452 8.11 41.26 24.26
C ASN A 452 7.69 40.39 23.05
N GLY A 453 7.55 40.98 21.86
CA GLY A 453 7.05 40.29 20.67
C GLY A 453 7.80 38.99 20.33
N GLY A 454 9.13 38.99 20.47
CA GLY A 454 9.93 37.77 20.24
C GLY A 454 9.59 36.61 21.17
N ALA A 455 9.36 36.89 22.47
CA ALA A 455 8.99 35.86 23.44
C ALA A 455 7.59 35.28 23.15
N ILE A 456 6.68 36.10 22.64
CA ILE A 456 5.33 35.66 22.28
C ILE A 456 5.35 34.80 21.03
N ILE A 457 6.12 35.19 20.01
CA ILE A 457 6.32 34.35 18.83
C ILE A 457 6.92 33.00 19.24
N PHE A 458 7.95 33.00 20.10
CA PHE A 458 8.54 31.77 20.62
C PHE A 458 7.51 30.90 21.37
N ALA A 459 6.70 31.51 22.23
CA ALA A 459 5.64 30.80 22.96
C ALA A 459 4.59 30.19 22.02
N ILE A 460 4.19 30.88 20.95
CA ILE A 460 3.26 30.36 19.94
C ILE A 460 3.82 29.09 19.27
N TYR A 461 5.10 29.10 18.89
CA TYR A 461 5.75 27.92 18.30
C TYR A 461 5.82 26.75 19.30
N LEU A 462 6.16 27.04 20.56
CA LEU A 462 6.28 26.01 21.60
C LEU A 462 4.92 25.39 21.95
N ILE A 463 3.87 26.21 22.05
CA ILE A 463 2.49 25.74 22.24
C ILE A 463 2.03 24.91 21.04
N GLY A 464 2.36 25.32 19.80
CA GLY A 464 2.07 24.53 18.60
C GLY A 464 2.69 23.14 18.65
N ILE A 465 3.98 23.04 19.01
CA ILE A 465 4.67 21.75 19.16
C ILE A 465 4.03 20.91 20.28
N LEU A 466 3.69 21.51 21.42
CA LEU A 466 3.02 20.81 22.51
C LEU A 466 1.66 20.25 22.11
N LEU A 467 0.82 21.07 21.44
CA LEU A 467 -0.48 20.63 20.95
C LEU A 467 -0.36 19.53 19.90
N ALA A 468 0.65 19.60 19.02
CA ALA A 468 0.97 18.55 18.07
C ALA A 468 1.29 17.22 18.76
N ILE A 469 2.05 17.25 19.86
CA ILE A 469 2.41 16.05 20.64
C ILE A 469 1.21 15.52 21.43
N LEU A 470 0.35 16.39 21.97
CA LEU A 470 -0.80 15.99 22.79
C LEU A 470 -1.99 15.48 21.96
N SER A 471 -2.08 15.87 20.68
CA SER A 471 -3.19 15.49 19.79
C SER A 471 -2.97 14.20 19.01
N GLY A 472 -1.73 13.70 18.96
CA GLY A 472 -1.42 12.35 18.50
C GLY A 472 -1.36 11.38 19.66
#